data_AF-A0A9D6YQV8-F1
#
_entry.id   AF-A0A9D6YQV8-F1
#
_cell.length_a   1.000
_cell.length_b   1.000
_cell.length_c   1.000
_cell.angle_alpha   90.00
_cell.angle_beta   90.00
_cell.angle_gamma   90.00
#
_symmetry.space_group_name_H-M   'P 1'
#
loop_
_entity.id
_entity.type
_entity.pdbx_description
1 polymer ?
#
loop_
_entity_poly.entity_id
_entity_poly.type
_entity_poly.pdbx_seq_one_letter_code
_entity_poly.pdbx_strand_id
1 'polypeptide(L)'
;MKKAVSNISRAFSTVEVMLASAVFGLLVTAIVGGVIYGRESTVLSGNHFRAQLLAEEGLEATRNIRDSNFASLVDGDHGLNATGNVWSFAGVSDTTGIYSRVISIAPIDINRKTVTSKVTWQQNNQRTGTVTLVTRLTNWLATVTPSWTNPVQQGHIDLAGDEDGLKVDISGSYAYVVRADGTPDFVIIDITAPSEPTIVGSLNLTGIPANIYVSGTYAYVTNSDNDQELQIIDISTPSTPTVVATYNATGDQNALGIFILDNTAYLLRENGDSNELVILNVTSPTLPLLLGSQNLNGTGYEIVVVGTNAYIATGYNAQELQIVNVLNPISPSLVGWLELPGNTDAITISVTGNTVLVGQENKFYTIDVTTPSSPVRVGSVLTYVVVLDIALDFSNPENFVFLASGANTEEFQEIDISVLSTPTLVTTANVAGNYQLNGVDYSPDLDCVVGAGVSNDEEIIIFAPQT
;
A
#
# COMPACT_ATOMS: atom_id res chain seq x y z
N MET A 1 -90.29 -41.57 -71.46
CA MET A 1 -89.08 -41.13 -70.72
C MET A 1 -89.38 -41.27 -69.23
N LYS A 2 -88.81 -42.27 -68.52
CA LYS A 2 -87.77 -42.12 -67.46
C LYS A 2 -88.01 -40.89 -66.56
N LYS A 3 -88.17 -41.00 -65.22
CA LYS A 3 -87.25 -41.61 -64.25
C LYS A 3 -87.98 -41.87 -62.92
N ALA A 4 -87.72 -43.04 -62.33
CA ALA A 4 -88.05 -43.37 -60.95
C ALA A 4 -87.13 -42.61 -59.98
N VAL A 5 -87.68 -42.10 -58.88
CA VAL A 5 -86.94 -41.49 -57.77
C VAL A 5 -86.88 -42.53 -56.64
N SER A 6 -85.68 -43.03 -56.31
CA SER A 6 -85.47 -43.96 -55.20
C SER A 6 -85.18 -43.19 -53.92
N ASN A 7 -85.98 -43.47 -52.88
CA ASN A 7 -85.67 -43.13 -51.49
C ASN A 7 -84.47 -43.95 -51.00
N ILE A 8 -83.44 -43.27 -50.49
CA ILE A 8 -82.36 -43.91 -49.73
C ILE A 8 -82.42 -43.33 -48.31
N SER A 9 -82.91 -44.13 -47.36
CA SER A 9 -82.67 -43.87 -45.95
C SER A 9 -81.18 -44.11 -45.68
N ARG A 10 -80.48 -43.08 -45.21
CA ARG A 10 -79.07 -43.20 -44.80
C ARG A 10 -79.03 -43.96 -43.47
N ALA A 11 -78.94 -45.28 -43.55
CA ALA A 11 -78.50 -46.08 -42.42
C ALA A 11 -77.03 -45.73 -42.16
N PHE A 12 -76.72 -45.22 -40.97
CA PHE A 12 -75.33 -45.04 -40.54
C PHE A 12 -74.60 -46.38 -40.67
N SER A 13 -73.47 -46.36 -41.37
CA SER A 13 -72.62 -47.54 -41.50
C SER A 13 -72.01 -47.87 -40.14
N THR A 14 -71.93 -49.14 -39.77
CA THR A 14 -71.24 -49.60 -38.55
C THR A 14 -69.81 -49.05 -38.47
N VAL A 15 -69.18 -48.80 -39.63
CA VAL A 15 -67.85 -48.19 -39.76
C VAL A 15 -67.82 -46.72 -39.31
N GLU A 16 -68.87 -45.94 -39.56
CA GLU A 16 -68.95 -44.54 -39.10
C GLU A 16 -69.06 -44.45 -37.58
N VAL A 17 -69.85 -45.33 -36.96
CA VAL A 17 -69.98 -45.39 -35.49
C VAL A 17 -68.66 -45.79 -34.85
N MET A 18 -67.94 -46.75 -35.45
CA MET A 18 -66.61 -47.16 -34.99
C MET A 18 -65.57 -46.05 -35.14
N LEU A 19 -65.54 -45.36 -36.29
CA LEU A 19 -64.62 -44.24 -36.53
C LEU A 19 -64.91 -43.06 -35.60
N ALA A 20 -66.18 -42.68 -35.43
CA ALA A 20 -66.59 -41.62 -34.53
C ALA A 20 -66.22 -41.94 -33.07
N SER A 21 -66.38 -43.20 -32.63
CA SER A 21 -66.00 -43.64 -31.29
C SER A 21 -64.48 -43.61 -31.08
N ALA A 22 -63.70 -44.00 -32.09
CA ALA A 22 -62.24 -43.96 -32.04
C ALA A 22 -61.71 -42.52 -31.98
N VAL A 23 -62.24 -41.62 -32.83
CA VAL A 23 -61.90 -40.19 -32.82
C VAL A 23 -62.32 -39.56 -31.50
N PHE A 24 -63.52 -39.85 -31.01
CA PHE A 24 -63.99 -39.35 -29.71
C PHE A 24 -63.11 -39.82 -28.56
N GLY A 25 -62.71 -41.08 -28.53
CA GLY A 25 -61.78 -41.61 -27.51
C GLY A 25 -60.43 -40.90 -27.51
N LEU A 26 -59.85 -40.63 -28.69
CA LEU A 26 -58.62 -39.84 -28.82
C LEU A 26 -58.81 -38.40 -28.34
N LEU A 27 -59.94 -37.77 -28.69
CA LEU A 27 -60.23 -36.38 -28.38
C LEU A 27 -60.49 -36.17 -26.89
N VAL A 28 -61.23 -37.09 -26.24
CA VAL A 28 -61.41 -37.10 -24.78
C VAL A 28 -60.08 -37.30 -24.06
N THR A 29 -59.25 -38.22 -24.53
CA THR A 29 -57.91 -38.46 -23.93
C THR A 29 -57.03 -37.22 -24.06
N ALA A 30 -57.05 -36.53 -25.20
CA ALA A 30 -56.30 -35.30 -25.42
C ALA A 30 -56.79 -34.15 -24.51
N ILE A 31 -58.11 -33.98 -24.37
CA ILE A 31 -58.69 -32.95 -23.50
C ILE A 31 -58.38 -33.23 -22.02
N VAL A 32 -58.62 -34.47 -21.56
CA VAL A 32 -58.35 -34.86 -20.16
C VAL A 32 -56.85 -34.75 -19.85
N GLY A 33 -56.00 -35.21 -20.77
CA GLY A 33 -54.55 -35.02 -20.67
C GLY A 33 -54.19 -33.54 -20.57
N GLY A 34 -54.69 -32.69 -21.46
CA GLY A 34 -54.43 -31.24 -21.43
C GLY A 34 -54.84 -30.56 -20.13
N VAL A 35 -55.99 -30.93 -19.54
CA VAL A 35 -56.44 -30.38 -18.25
C VAL A 35 -55.55 -30.86 -17.10
N ILE A 36 -55.15 -32.13 -17.07
CA ILE A 36 -54.28 -32.69 -16.03
C ILE A 36 -52.90 -32.03 -16.09
N TYR A 37 -52.28 -32.00 -17.28
CA TYR A 37 -50.97 -31.34 -17.48
C TYR A 37 -51.04 -29.84 -17.19
N GLY A 38 -52.13 -29.16 -17.55
CA GLY A 38 -52.32 -27.74 -17.26
C GLY A 38 -52.42 -27.43 -15.76
N ARG A 39 -53.12 -28.27 -14.99
CA ARG A 39 -53.18 -28.14 -13.52
C ARG A 39 -51.83 -28.41 -12.87
N GLU A 40 -51.14 -29.47 -13.29
CA GLU A 40 -49.81 -29.82 -12.78
C GLU A 40 -48.80 -28.70 -13.05
N SER A 41 -48.81 -28.13 -14.25
CA SER A 41 -47.98 -26.97 -14.62
C SER A 41 -48.25 -25.75 -13.74
N THR A 42 -49.52 -25.46 -13.44
CA THR A 42 -49.90 -24.33 -12.58
C THR A 42 -49.39 -24.52 -11.14
N VAL A 43 -49.50 -25.73 -10.60
CA VAL A 43 -48.99 -26.08 -9.27
C VAL A 43 -47.46 -26.01 -9.22
N LEU A 44 -46.77 -26.52 -10.25
CA LEU A 44 -45.31 -26.45 -10.35
C LEU A 44 -44.81 -25.00 -10.39
N SER A 45 -45.48 -24.15 -11.19
CA SER A 45 -45.17 -22.72 -11.26
C SER A 45 -45.40 -22.01 -9.92
N GLY A 46 -46.52 -22.27 -9.26
CA GLY A 46 -46.81 -21.73 -7.93
C GLY A 46 -45.78 -22.17 -6.88
N ASN A 47 -45.37 -23.44 -6.92
CA ASN A 47 -44.36 -23.96 -6.00
C ASN A 47 -42.98 -23.33 -6.24
N HIS A 48 -42.60 -23.13 -7.49
CA HIS A 48 -41.35 -22.45 -7.85
C HIS A 48 -41.36 -20.99 -7.37
N PHE A 49 -42.46 -20.26 -7.60
CA PHE A 49 -42.62 -18.88 -7.13
C PHE A 49 -42.51 -18.79 -5.61
N ARG A 50 -43.17 -19.69 -4.87
CA ARG A 50 -43.06 -19.71 -3.40
C ARG A 50 -41.65 -20.06 -2.92
N ALA A 51 -40.97 -21.01 -3.58
CA ALA A 51 -39.58 -21.35 -3.26
C ALA A 51 -38.63 -20.16 -3.51
N GLN A 52 -38.89 -19.37 -4.57
CA GLN A 52 -38.15 -18.15 -4.84
C GLN A 52 -38.35 -17.09 -3.74
N LEU A 53 -39.58 -16.85 -3.30
CA LEU A 53 -39.85 -15.92 -2.18
C LEU A 53 -39.15 -16.35 -0.89
N LEU A 54 -39.12 -17.66 -0.59
CA LEU A 54 -38.40 -18.19 0.57
C LEU A 54 -36.88 -18.04 0.40
N ALA A 55 -36.36 -18.20 -0.82
CA ALA A 55 -34.95 -18.00 -1.09
C ALA A 55 -34.55 -16.53 -0.91
N GLU A 56 -35.37 -15.60 -1.42
CA GLU A 56 -35.20 -14.14 -1.27
C GLU A 56 -35.26 -13.73 0.21
N GLU A 57 -36.27 -14.19 0.95
CA GLU A 57 -36.37 -13.99 2.40
C GLU A 57 -35.12 -14.50 3.13
N GLY A 58 -34.57 -15.64 2.69
CA GLY A 58 -33.34 -16.19 3.26
C GLY A 58 -32.13 -15.24 3.12
N LEU A 59 -32.01 -14.58 1.97
CA LEU A 59 -30.97 -13.57 1.76
C LEU A 59 -31.22 -12.31 2.61
N GLU A 60 -32.47 -11.85 2.72
CA GLU A 60 -32.81 -10.69 3.56
C GLU A 60 -32.61 -10.95 5.04
N ALA A 61 -32.98 -12.14 5.53
CA ALA A 61 -32.73 -12.56 6.90
C ALA A 61 -31.23 -12.58 7.22
N THR A 62 -30.41 -13.07 6.27
CA THR A 62 -28.95 -13.05 6.40
C THR A 62 -28.41 -11.62 6.44
N ARG A 63 -28.96 -10.69 5.64
CA ARG A 63 -28.60 -9.26 5.72
C ARG A 63 -28.99 -8.64 7.06
N ASN A 64 -30.15 -8.98 7.61
CA ASN A 64 -30.56 -8.52 8.94
C ASN A 64 -29.59 -8.99 10.03
N ILE A 65 -29.16 -10.26 9.99
CA ILE A 65 -28.16 -10.81 10.92
C ILE A 65 -26.83 -10.07 10.76
N ARG A 66 -26.36 -9.88 9.52
CA ARG A 66 -25.14 -9.13 9.18
C ARG A 66 -25.16 -7.71 9.76
N ASP A 67 -26.27 -7.01 9.61
CA ASP A 67 -26.42 -5.61 10.02
C ASP A 67 -26.45 -5.45 11.54
N SER A 68 -26.82 -6.51 12.28
CA SER A 68 -26.67 -6.54 13.73
C SER A 68 -25.22 -6.81 14.15
N ASN A 69 -24.55 -7.79 13.52
CA ASN A 69 -23.14 -8.11 13.76
C ASN A 69 -22.62 -9.00 12.62
N PHE A 70 -21.63 -8.52 11.86
CA PHE A 70 -21.04 -9.30 10.76
C PHE A 70 -20.44 -10.63 11.23
N ALA A 71 -19.90 -10.69 12.46
CA ALA A 71 -19.33 -11.90 13.04
C ALA A 71 -20.38 -13.01 13.28
N SER A 72 -21.67 -12.68 13.28
CA SER A 72 -22.75 -13.67 13.36
C SER A 72 -22.93 -14.49 12.07
N LEU A 73 -22.31 -14.08 10.96
CA LEU A 73 -22.24 -14.86 9.71
C LEU A 73 -21.18 -15.97 9.82
N VAL A 74 -21.45 -16.98 10.63
CA VAL A 74 -20.57 -18.15 10.80
C VAL A 74 -20.55 -18.99 9.53
N ASP A 75 -19.38 -19.45 9.10
CA ASP A 75 -19.26 -20.27 7.89
C ASP A 75 -19.96 -21.64 8.08
N GLY A 76 -20.58 -22.14 7.01
CA GLY A 76 -21.33 -23.39 7.01
C GLY A 76 -22.80 -23.24 6.61
N ASP A 77 -23.54 -24.33 6.79
CA ASP A 77 -24.96 -24.42 6.42
C ASP A 77 -25.85 -24.13 7.63
N HIS A 78 -26.84 -23.25 7.43
CA HIS A 78 -27.73 -22.79 8.48
C HIS A 78 -29.20 -22.83 8.06
N GLY A 79 -30.07 -23.13 9.03
CA GLY A 79 -31.48 -22.77 8.96
C GLY A 79 -31.73 -21.38 9.54
N LEU A 80 -32.93 -20.85 9.34
CA LEU A 80 -33.35 -19.57 9.89
C LEU A 80 -34.44 -19.72 10.96
N ASN A 81 -34.34 -18.90 12.00
CA ASN A 81 -35.38 -18.70 13.01
C ASN A 81 -35.63 -17.20 13.19
N ALA A 82 -36.88 -16.81 13.43
CA ALA A 82 -37.27 -15.43 13.69
C ALA A 82 -37.97 -15.33 15.05
N THR A 83 -37.46 -14.47 15.93
CA THR A 83 -38.12 -14.15 17.20
C THR A 83 -38.44 -12.66 17.23
N GLY A 84 -39.72 -12.31 17.06
CA GLY A 84 -40.13 -10.92 16.85
C GLY A 84 -39.65 -10.40 15.49
N ASN A 85 -38.94 -9.26 15.49
CA ASN A 85 -38.37 -8.65 14.27
C ASN A 85 -36.88 -8.98 14.06
N VAL A 86 -36.34 -9.98 14.78
CA VAL A 86 -34.92 -10.34 14.72
C VAL A 86 -34.77 -11.75 14.15
N TRP A 87 -33.92 -11.86 13.13
CA TRP A 87 -33.52 -13.14 12.54
C TRP A 87 -32.26 -13.68 13.23
N SER A 88 -32.16 -15.00 13.30
CA SER A 88 -30.99 -15.72 13.80
C SER A 88 -30.82 -17.04 13.06
N PHE A 89 -29.59 -17.50 12.90
CA PHE A 89 -29.33 -18.87 12.41
C PHE A 89 -29.75 -19.91 13.45
N ALA A 90 -30.33 -21.01 12.96
CA ALA A 90 -30.77 -22.12 13.80
C ALA A 90 -30.72 -23.44 13.01
N GLY A 91 -29.99 -24.43 13.55
CA GLY A 91 -29.81 -25.71 12.88
C GLY A 91 -29.13 -25.59 11.50
N VAL A 92 -29.18 -26.65 10.70
CA VAL A 92 -28.56 -26.71 9.35
C VAL A 92 -29.52 -26.34 8.22
N SER A 93 -30.82 -26.34 8.49
CA SER A 93 -31.89 -25.98 7.56
C SER A 93 -33.15 -25.58 8.31
N ASP A 94 -34.02 -24.82 7.66
CA ASP A 94 -35.39 -24.55 8.13
C ASP A 94 -36.42 -25.10 7.16
N THR A 95 -37.59 -25.48 7.68
CA THR A 95 -38.66 -26.07 6.87
C THR A 95 -39.95 -25.26 6.99
N THR A 96 -40.60 -25.03 5.85
CA THR A 96 -41.91 -24.39 5.77
C THR A 96 -42.79 -25.20 4.83
N GLY A 97 -43.68 -26.03 5.40
CA GLY A 97 -44.52 -26.93 4.61
C GLY A 97 -43.67 -27.96 3.85
N ILE A 98 -43.72 -27.92 2.51
CA ILE A 98 -42.96 -28.84 1.64
C ILE A 98 -41.55 -28.34 1.29
N TYR A 99 -41.20 -27.11 1.70
CA TYR A 99 -39.94 -26.46 1.38
C TYR A 99 -38.94 -26.66 2.51
N SER A 100 -37.70 -27.00 2.14
CA SER A 100 -36.54 -27.01 3.02
C SER A 100 -35.53 -25.98 2.50
N ARG A 101 -35.17 -25.02 3.33
CA ARG A 101 -34.23 -23.94 3.03
C ARG A 101 -32.92 -24.16 3.77
N VAL A 102 -31.80 -23.94 3.08
CA VAL A 102 -30.45 -23.93 3.62
C VAL A 102 -29.80 -22.61 3.23
N ILE A 103 -29.23 -21.91 4.21
CA ILE A 103 -28.37 -20.74 4.00
C ILE A 103 -26.92 -21.21 4.17
N SER A 104 -26.20 -21.33 3.06
CA SER A 104 -24.78 -21.67 3.06
C SER A 104 -23.94 -20.40 3.04
N ILE A 105 -23.07 -20.25 4.05
CA ILE A 105 -22.14 -19.13 4.18
C ILE A 105 -20.73 -19.63 3.93
N ALA A 106 -20.02 -18.96 3.01
CA ALA A 106 -18.63 -19.25 2.68
C ALA A 106 -17.78 -17.97 2.74
N PRO A 107 -16.54 -18.04 3.27
CA PRO A 107 -15.67 -16.88 3.35
C PRO A 107 -15.13 -16.47 1.98
N ILE A 108 -14.95 -15.17 1.77
CA ILE A 108 -14.11 -14.61 0.70
C ILE A 108 -12.84 -14.04 1.35
N ASP A 109 -13.01 -13.18 2.36
CA ASP A 109 -11.98 -12.64 3.24
C ASP A 109 -12.60 -12.21 4.58
N ILE A 110 -11.83 -11.50 5.42
CA ILE A 110 -12.26 -11.08 6.76
C ILE A 110 -13.50 -10.17 6.76
N ASN A 111 -13.74 -9.42 5.68
CA ASN A 111 -14.83 -8.46 5.56
C ASN A 111 -15.85 -8.84 4.49
N ARG A 112 -15.71 -9.99 3.81
CA ARG A 112 -16.61 -10.40 2.72
C ARG A 112 -16.95 -11.88 2.79
N LYS A 113 -18.24 -12.19 2.63
CA LYS A 113 -18.76 -13.56 2.58
C LYS A 113 -19.69 -13.77 1.39
N THR A 114 -19.66 -14.97 0.83
CA THR A 114 -20.66 -15.44 -0.13
C THR A 114 -21.78 -16.13 0.63
N VAL A 115 -23.03 -15.77 0.32
CA VAL A 115 -24.22 -16.34 0.94
C VAL A 115 -25.07 -16.97 -0.15
N THR A 116 -25.38 -18.24 0.02
CA THR A 116 -26.24 -19.00 -0.89
C THR A 116 -27.51 -19.42 -0.15
N SER A 117 -28.67 -18.94 -0.61
CA SER A 117 -29.97 -19.39 -0.14
C SER A 117 -30.52 -20.44 -1.10
N LYS A 118 -30.55 -21.70 -0.65
CA LYS A 118 -31.04 -22.83 -1.44
C LYS A 118 -32.34 -23.36 -0.85
N VAL A 119 -33.41 -23.35 -1.63
CA VAL A 119 -34.71 -23.92 -1.26
C VAL A 119 -34.99 -25.14 -2.11
N THR A 120 -35.30 -26.26 -1.46
CA THR A 120 -35.63 -27.54 -2.09
C THR A 120 -37.03 -27.99 -1.69
N TRP A 121 -37.76 -28.64 -2.60
CA TRP A 121 -39.07 -29.22 -2.29
C TRP A 121 -39.33 -30.45 -3.17
N GLN A 122 -40.15 -31.38 -2.68
CA GLN A 122 -40.57 -32.54 -3.49
C GLN A 122 -41.63 -32.10 -4.51
N GLN A 123 -41.35 -32.30 -5.81
CA GLN A 123 -42.31 -32.07 -6.89
C GLN A 123 -43.19 -33.30 -7.12
N ASN A 124 -42.59 -34.49 -7.05
CA ASN A 124 -43.26 -35.79 -7.03
C ASN A 124 -42.30 -36.84 -6.43
N ASN A 125 -42.73 -38.11 -6.33
CA ASN A 125 -41.93 -39.19 -5.73
C ASN A 125 -40.56 -39.45 -6.42
N GLN A 126 -40.29 -38.85 -7.57
CA GLN A 126 -39.04 -39.03 -8.33
C GLN A 126 -38.32 -37.71 -8.67
N ARG A 127 -38.87 -36.54 -8.32
CA ARG A 127 -38.32 -35.22 -8.71
C ARG A 127 -38.35 -34.24 -7.54
N THR A 128 -37.22 -33.61 -7.31
CA THR A 128 -37.04 -32.52 -6.34
C THR A 128 -36.84 -31.21 -7.08
N GLY A 129 -37.66 -30.20 -6.78
CA GLY A 129 -37.47 -28.83 -7.25
C GLY A 129 -36.40 -28.13 -6.43
N THR A 130 -35.68 -27.20 -7.04
CA THR A 130 -34.66 -26.40 -6.36
C THR A 130 -34.66 -24.97 -6.90
N VAL A 131 -34.58 -23.99 -5.99
CA VAL A 131 -34.24 -22.60 -6.29
C VAL A 131 -32.99 -22.26 -5.48
N THR A 132 -32.01 -21.64 -6.12
CA THR A 132 -30.76 -21.20 -5.48
C THR A 132 -30.51 -19.75 -5.83
N LEU A 133 -30.39 -18.90 -4.82
CA LEU A 133 -29.98 -17.51 -4.97
C LEU A 133 -28.65 -17.29 -4.26
N VAL A 134 -27.79 -16.47 -4.84
CA VAL A 134 -26.45 -16.17 -4.30
C VAL A 134 -26.28 -14.66 -4.19
N THR A 135 -25.76 -14.19 -3.07
CA THR A 135 -25.35 -12.80 -2.86
C THR A 135 -23.98 -12.75 -2.18
N ARG A 136 -23.32 -11.60 -2.27
CA ARG A 136 -22.15 -11.27 -1.46
C ARG A 136 -22.56 -10.28 -0.38
N LEU A 137 -22.06 -10.48 0.83
CA LEU A 137 -22.26 -9.58 1.97
C LEU A 137 -20.92 -9.04 2.44
N THR A 138 -20.86 -7.74 2.70
CA THR A 138 -19.68 -7.02 3.18
C THR A 138 -19.86 -6.57 4.64
N ASN A 139 -18.77 -6.53 5.40
CA ASN A 139 -18.70 -5.92 6.72
C ASN A 139 -18.58 -4.41 6.56
N TRP A 140 -19.69 -3.76 6.24
CA TRP A 140 -19.73 -2.33 5.93
C TRP A 140 -19.47 -1.43 7.14
N LEU A 141 -19.47 -1.99 8.36
CA LEU A 141 -19.13 -1.33 9.62
C LEU A 141 -17.69 -1.62 10.07
N ALA A 142 -16.91 -2.39 9.29
CA ALA A 142 -15.50 -2.59 9.61
C ALA A 142 -14.78 -1.24 9.59
N THR A 143 -14.12 -0.90 10.68
CA THR A 143 -13.02 0.06 10.62
C THR A 143 -11.92 -0.61 9.83
N VAL A 144 -11.58 -0.10 8.65
CA VAL A 144 -10.39 -0.57 7.96
C VAL A 144 -9.22 0.17 8.57
N THR A 145 -8.34 -0.58 9.24
CA THR A 145 -7.04 -0.07 9.64
C THR A 145 -6.17 -0.12 8.39
N PRO A 146 -5.62 1.02 7.93
CA PRO A 146 -4.67 1.01 6.83
C PRO A 146 -3.51 0.07 7.17
N SER A 147 -3.09 -0.75 6.21
CA SER A 147 -1.95 -1.64 6.38
C SER A 147 -0.94 -1.43 5.26
N TRP A 148 0.32 -1.36 5.68
CA TRP A 148 1.47 -1.23 4.79
C TRP A 148 1.82 -2.56 4.12
N THR A 149 1.25 -3.69 4.56
CA THR A 149 1.49 -5.01 3.94
C THR A 149 1.15 -5.11 2.44
N ASN A 150 0.40 -4.18 1.88
CA ASN A 150 0.19 -4.06 0.43
C ASN A 150 0.08 -2.57 0.02
N PRO A 151 1.20 -1.85 -0.10
CA PRO A 151 1.19 -0.41 -0.33
C PRO A 151 0.72 -0.14 -1.76
N VAL A 152 0.05 1.00 -1.95
CA VAL A 152 -0.42 1.44 -3.26
C VAL A 152 0.17 2.80 -3.58
N GLN A 153 0.54 2.99 -4.84
CA GLN A 153 0.78 4.32 -5.36
C GLN A 153 -0.53 5.10 -5.33
N GLN A 154 -0.58 6.14 -4.50
CA GLN A 154 -1.76 6.97 -4.28
C GLN A 154 -1.75 8.21 -5.19
N GLY A 155 -0.58 8.79 -5.45
CA GLY A 155 -0.40 9.97 -6.30
C GLY A 155 0.99 10.05 -6.90
N HIS A 156 1.18 10.96 -7.85
CA HIS A 156 2.47 11.31 -8.43
C HIS A 156 2.51 12.79 -8.84
N ILE A 157 3.71 13.31 -9.07
CA ILE A 157 3.96 14.56 -9.78
C ILE A 157 4.93 14.27 -10.92
N ASP A 158 4.54 14.75 -12.11
CA ASP A 158 5.42 14.94 -13.27
C ASP A 158 6.00 16.36 -13.18
N LEU A 159 7.31 16.44 -12.97
CA LEU A 159 8.12 17.64 -12.97
C LEU A 159 8.70 17.84 -14.38
N ALA A 160 8.35 18.96 -15.00
CA ALA A 160 8.86 19.30 -16.33
C ALA A 160 10.39 19.11 -16.43
N GLY A 161 10.82 18.48 -17.53
CA GLY A 161 12.23 18.15 -17.80
C GLY A 161 12.43 16.65 -17.91
N ASP A 162 13.69 16.23 -18.07
CA ASP A 162 14.11 14.83 -18.03
C ASP A 162 15.04 14.58 -16.82
N GLU A 163 14.91 15.41 -15.78
CA GLU A 163 15.86 15.48 -14.67
C GLU A 163 15.40 14.73 -13.42
N ASP A 164 16.29 13.88 -12.92
CA ASP A 164 16.03 12.91 -11.85
C ASP A 164 15.84 13.56 -10.48
N GLY A 165 14.84 13.10 -9.73
CA GLY A 165 14.74 13.38 -8.29
C GLY A 165 15.82 12.62 -7.53
N LEU A 166 16.56 13.29 -6.65
CA LEU A 166 17.71 12.72 -5.92
C LEU A 166 17.40 12.40 -4.45
N LYS A 167 16.76 13.33 -3.76
CA LYS A 167 16.45 13.20 -2.33
C LYS A 167 15.18 13.97 -2.01
N VAL A 168 14.45 13.49 -1.03
CA VAL A 168 13.25 14.12 -0.49
C VAL A 168 13.35 14.17 1.03
N ASP A 169 12.80 15.23 1.61
CA ASP A 169 12.56 15.34 3.04
C ASP A 169 11.18 15.99 3.26
N ILE A 170 10.50 15.62 4.34
CA ILE A 170 9.12 16.00 4.62
C ILE A 170 9.04 16.80 5.91
N SER A 171 8.32 17.92 5.85
CA SER A 171 7.99 18.70 7.04
C SER A 171 6.51 19.09 7.05
N GLY A 172 5.77 18.49 7.98
CA GLY A 172 4.31 18.63 8.05
C GLY A 172 3.65 18.10 6.78
N SER A 173 2.92 18.97 6.09
CA SER A 173 2.18 18.61 4.86
C SER A 173 2.93 18.97 3.58
N TYR A 174 4.24 19.21 3.64
CA TYR A 174 5.06 19.55 2.47
C TYR A 174 6.21 18.56 2.31
N ALA A 175 6.43 18.12 1.07
CA ALA A 175 7.63 17.43 0.65
C ALA A 175 8.57 18.39 -0.08
N TYR A 176 9.86 18.31 0.23
CA TYR A 176 10.92 19.14 -0.32
C TYR A 176 11.88 18.23 -1.08
N VAL A 177 12.04 18.51 -2.37
CA VAL A 177 12.74 17.60 -3.28
C VAL A 177 13.88 18.34 -3.94
N VAL A 178 15.03 17.67 -4.05
CA VAL A 178 16.15 18.11 -4.89
C VAL A 178 16.32 17.21 -6.11
N ARG A 179 16.71 17.78 -7.25
CA ARG A 179 16.88 17.08 -8.54
C ARG A 179 18.27 17.27 -9.13
N ALA A 180 18.75 16.29 -9.87
CA ALA A 180 20.01 16.36 -10.61
C ALA A 180 19.86 17.28 -11.83
N ASP A 181 20.65 18.34 -11.93
CA ASP A 181 20.70 19.22 -13.13
C ASP A 181 19.34 19.82 -13.58
N GLY A 182 18.34 19.82 -12.69
CA GLY A 182 16.95 20.23 -12.97
C GLY A 182 16.74 21.73 -13.12
N THR A 183 15.74 22.13 -13.89
CA THR A 183 15.24 23.52 -13.89
C THR A 183 13.71 23.55 -13.69
N PRO A 184 13.21 23.53 -12.46
CA PRO A 184 13.91 23.71 -11.17
C PRO A 184 14.60 22.46 -10.62
N ASP A 185 15.64 22.67 -9.81
CA ASP A 185 16.38 21.63 -9.07
C ASP A 185 15.99 21.55 -7.58
N PHE A 186 15.21 22.51 -7.07
CA PHE A 186 14.58 22.47 -5.76
C PHE A 186 13.07 22.73 -5.89
N VAL A 187 12.26 21.81 -5.39
CA VAL A 187 10.79 21.84 -5.53
C VAL A 187 10.11 21.62 -4.20
N ILE A 188 9.06 22.38 -3.92
CA ILE A 188 8.20 22.23 -2.74
C ILE A 188 6.82 21.77 -3.21
N ILE A 189 6.36 20.67 -2.64
CA ILE A 189 5.12 19.98 -3.01
C ILE A 189 4.21 19.94 -1.78
N ASP A 190 2.98 20.42 -1.92
CA ASP A 190 1.92 20.20 -0.94
C ASP A 190 1.38 18.78 -1.11
N ILE A 191 1.51 17.99 -0.05
CA ILE A 191 1.09 16.58 0.04
C ILE A 191 -0.12 16.40 0.96
N THR A 192 -0.81 17.48 1.36
CA THR A 192 -2.01 17.44 2.23
C THR A 192 -3.08 16.47 1.71
N ALA A 193 -3.20 16.34 0.39
CA ALA A 193 -3.98 15.31 -0.27
C ALA A 193 -3.02 14.36 -1.03
N PRO A 194 -2.57 13.25 -0.44
CA PRO A 194 -1.59 12.35 -1.05
C PRO A 194 -1.98 11.79 -2.44
N SER A 195 -3.28 11.77 -2.76
CA SER A 195 -3.78 11.36 -4.09
C SER A 195 -3.74 12.45 -5.15
N GLU A 196 -3.63 13.71 -4.74
CA GLU A 196 -3.62 14.88 -5.61
C GLU A 196 -2.57 15.89 -5.11
N PRO A 197 -1.27 15.51 -5.08
CA PRO A 197 -0.22 16.44 -4.68
C PRO A 197 -0.14 17.63 -5.62
N THR A 198 0.38 18.77 -5.15
CA THR A 198 0.54 19.96 -5.99
C THR A 198 1.87 20.66 -5.73
N ILE A 199 2.53 21.14 -6.80
CA ILE A 199 3.73 21.96 -6.68
C ILE A 199 3.31 23.37 -6.22
N VAL A 200 3.85 23.81 -5.08
CA VAL A 200 3.54 25.13 -4.51
C VAL A 200 4.64 26.15 -4.72
N GLY A 201 5.88 25.71 -4.84
CA GLY A 201 7.02 26.58 -5.08
C GLY A 201 8.23 25.83 -5.61
N SER A 202 9.18 26.59 -6.14
CA SER A 202 10.43 26.04 -6.66
C SER A 202 11.53 27.11 -6.67
N LEU A 203 12.76 26.65 -6.77
CA LEU A 203 13.97 27.46 -6.81
C LEU A 203 15.00 26.76 -7.72
N ASN A 204 15.85 27.55 -8.37
CA ASN A 204 17.07 27.04 -9.01
C ASN A 204 18.22 27.33 -8.06
N LEU A 205 18.96 26.30 -7.69
CA LEU A 205 20.14 26.38 -6.86
C LEU A 205 21.40 26.58 -7.72
N THR A 206 22.50 26.93 -7.07
CA THR A 206 23.81 26.93 -7.75
C THR A 206 24.43 25.55 -7.59
N GLY A 207 24.86 24.93 -8.69
CA GLY A 207 25.49 23.61 -8.72
C GLY A 207 24.51 22.44 -8.61
N ILE A 208 25.02 21.20 -8.51
CA ILE A 208 24.17 19.99 -8.46
C ILE A 208 23.89 19.64 -7.00
N PRO A 209 22.62 19.70 -6.54
CA PRO A 209 22.29 19.32 -5.19
C PRO A 209 22.47 17.80 -5.00
N ALA A 210 22.83 17.38 -3.78
CA ALA A 210 23.04 15.97 -3.47
C ALA A 210 22.06 15.45 -2.40
N ASN A 211 21.77 16.27 -1.38
CA ASN A 211 20.96 15.87 -0.24
C ASN A 211 20.25 17.09 0.37
N ILE A 212 19.22 16.85 1.17
CA ILE A 212 18.38 17.87 1.77
C ILE A 212 18.02 17.46 3.20
N TYR A 213 18.00 18.45 4.10
CA TYR A 213 17.41 18.32 5.43
C TYR A 213 16.60 19.58 5.76
N VAL A 214 15.39 19.42 6.28
CA VAL A 214 14.44 20.47 6.61
C VAL A 214 14.33 20.57 8.13
N SER A 215 14.59 21.77 8.64
CA SER A 215 14.47 22.05 10.07
C SER A 215 13.73 23.37 10.30
N GLY A 216 12.51 23.24 10.82
CA GLY A 216 11.61 24.37 11.03
C GLY A 216 11.24 25.05 9.70
N THR A 217 11.64 26.30 9.53
CA THR A 217 11.34 27.11 8.34
C THR A 217 12.52 27.22 7.38
N TYR A 218 13.50 26.32 7.47
CA TYR A 218 14.68 26.31 6.61
C TYR A 218 14.94 24.92 6.02
N ALA A 219 15.33 24.89 4.76
CA ALA A 219 15.91 23.71 4.11
C ALA A 219 17.42 23.91 3.93
N TYR A 220 18.18 22.86 4.20
CA TYR A 220 19.63 22.80 4.12
C TYR A 220 20.00 21.82 3.02
N VAL A 221 20.54 22.31 1.91
CA VAL A 221 20.82 21.51 0.73
C VAL A 221 22.32 21.42 0.50
N THR A 222 22.85 20.20 0.40
CA THR A 222 24.25 19.98 0.03
C THR A 222 24.41 20.01 -1.47
N ASN A 223 25.60 20.42 -1.93
CA ASN A 223 25.89 20.59 -3.34
C ASN A 223 27.32 20.16 -3.69
N SER A 224 27.54 19.81 -4.95
CA SER A 224 28.88 19.57 -5.53
C SER A 224 29.59 20.84 -6.00
N ASP A 225 28.97 22.01 -5.86
CA ASP A 225 29.63 23.29 -6.07
C ASP A 225 30.60 23.61 -4.93
N ASN A 226 31.90 23.49 -5.22
CA ASN A 226 33.00 23.77 -4.29
C ASN A 226 33.11 25.26 -3.87
N ASP A 227 32.20 26.14 -4.28
CA ASP A 227 32.06 27.49 -3.73
C ASP A 227 30.82 27.65 -2.83
N GLN A 228 29.89 26.68 -2.84
CA GLN A 228 28.58 26.73 -2.16
C GLN A 228 28.10 25.32 -1.74
N GLU A 229 29.00 24.51 -1.18
CA GLU A 229 28.76 23.11 -0.75
C GLU A 229 27.50 22.95 0.12
N LEU A 230 27.12 23.97 0.90
CA LEU A 230 25.86 24.04 1.61
C LEU A 230 25.10 25.32 1.25
N GLN A 231 23.86 25.18 0.77
CA GLN A 231 22.92 26.27 0.54
C GLN A 231 21.79 26.19 1.57
N ILE A 232 21.49 27.31 2.23
CA ILE A 232 20.43 27.43 3.24
C ILE A 232 19.28 28.24 2.65
N ILE A 233 18.10 27.65 2.61
CA ILE A 233 16.91 28.17 1.93
C ILE A 233 15.85 28.50 2.97
N ASP A 234 15.35 29.73 2.95
CA ASP A 234 14.16 30.11 3.70
C ASP A 234 12.91 29.57 2.98
N ILE A 235 12.16 28.73 3.68
CA ILE A 235 10.93 28.08 3.22
C ILE A 235 9.71 28.51 4.05
N SER A 236 9.82 29.61 4.82
CA SER A 236 8.73 30.16 5.64
C SER A 236 7.47 30.49 4.82
N THR A 237 7.66 30.81 3.54
CA THR A 237 6.59 30.94 2.55
C THR A 237 6.83 29.93 1.43
N PRO A 238 6.18 28.74 1.46
CA PRO A 238 6.41 27.66 0.51
C PRO A 238 6.30 28.05 -0.97
N SER A 239 5.50 29.07 -1.29
CA SER A 239 5.35 29.55 -2.67
C SER A 239 6.49 30.42 -3.20
N THR A 240 7.37 30.89 -2.32
CA THR A 240 8.47 31.80 -2.67
C THR A 240 9.73 31.46 -1.85
N PRO A 241 10.33 30.27 -2.03
CA PRO A 241 11.57 29.90 -1.35
C PRO A 241 12.73 30.77 -1.83
N THR A 242 13.68 31.07 -0.93
CA THR A 242 14.87 31.88 -1.26
C THR A 242 16.13 31.41 -0.55
N VAL A 243 17.27 31.36 -1.26
CA VAL A 243 18.58 31.15 -0.62
C VAL A 243 18.92 32.37 0.26
N VAL A 244 19.18 32.12 1.54
CA VAL A 244 19.54 33.18 2.52
C VAL A 244 20.99 33.14 2.96
N ALA A 245 21.67 32.02 2.76
CA ALA A 245 23.08 31.84 3.06
C ALA A 245 23.67 30.68 2.28
N THR A 246 24.98 30.73 2.11
CA THR A 246 25.79 29.61 1.63
C THR A 246 26.96 29.40 2.56
N TYR A 247 27.50 28.18 2.58
CA TYR A 247 28.72 27.86 3.29
C TYR A 247 29.61 27.01 2.39
N ASN A 248 30.89 27.34 2.40
CA ASN A 248 31.94 26.59 1.73
C ASN A 248 32.95 26.16 2.79
N ALA A 249 33.12 24.86 2.98
CA ALA A 249 34.16 24.31 3.83
C ALA A 249 35.52 24.43 3.13
N THR A 250 36.60 24.26 3.89
CA THR A 250 37.93 24.23 3.30
C THR A 250 38.12 22.93 2.53
N GLY A 251 38.56 23.02 1.28
CA GLY A 251 38.78 21.89 0.37
C GLY A 251 38.01 22.07 -0.93
N ASP A 252 38.09 21.04 -1.78
CA ASP A 252 37.43 20.98 -3.09
C ASP A 252 36.60 19.67 -3.21
N GLN A 253 36.08 19.18 -2.08
CA GLN A 253 35.35 17.91 -1.99
C GLN A 253 33.84 18.16 -2.06
N ASN A 254 33.10 17.37 -2.83
CA ASN A 254 31.64 17.54 -2.90
C ASN A 254 30.98 17.26 -1.54
N ALA A 255 29.93 18.01 -1.19
CA ALA A 255 29.10 17.70 -0.04
C ALA A 255 27.97 16.72 -0.41
N LEU A 256 27.82 15.66 0.39
CA LEU A 256 26.94 14.53 0.09
C LEU A 256 25.85 14.30 1.13
N GLY A 257 26.12 14.59 2.40
CA GLY A 257 25.20 14.30 3.49
C GLY A 257 25.01 15.51 4.40
N ILE A 258 23.80 15.67 4.93
CA ILE A 258 23.47 16.74 5.86
C ILE A 258 22.49 16.23 6.92
N PHE A 259 22.72 16.63 8.17
CA PHE A 259 21.77 16.42 9.25
C PHE A 259 21.76 17.63 10.17
N ILE A 260 20.57 18.05 10.63
CA ILE A 260 20.43 19.16 11.57
C ILE A 260 19.91 18.63 12.90
N LEU A 261 20.66 18.85 13.98
CA LEU A 261 20.18 18.62 15.35
C LEU A 261 20.14 19.96 16.09
N ASP A 262 18.94 20.39 16.45
CA ASP A 262 18.66 21.71 17.02
C ASP A 262 19.23 22.84 16.13
N ASN A 263 20.32 23.48 16.58
CA ASN A 263 20.99 24.58 15.89
C ASN A 263 22.37 24.18 15.33
N THR A 264 22.63 22.88 15.19
CA THR A 264 23.92 22.36 14.71
C THR A 264 23.72 21.57 13.43
N ALA A 265 24.44 21.95 12.38
CA ALA A 265 24.48 21.24 11.11
C ALA A 265 25.70 20.32 11.04
N TYR A 266 25.50 19.10 10.57
CA TYR A 266 26.53 18.10 10.36
C TYR A 266 26.59 17.78 8.87
N LEU A 267 27.63 18.27 8.21
CA LEU A 267 27.85 18.15 6.78
C LEU A 267 28.88 17.05 6.52
N LEU A 268 28.58 16.13 5.61
CA LEU A 268 29.49 15.11 5.12
C LEU A 268 29.97 15.42 3.71
N ARG A 269 31.22 15.07 3.43
CA ARG A 269 31.88 15.30 2.15
C ARG A 269 32.56 14.05 1.61
N GLU A 270 32.89 14.09 0.32
CA GLU A 270 33.77 13.12 -0.33
C GLU A 270 35.15 13.06 0.35
N ASN A 271 35.78 11.88 0.32
CA ASN A 271 37.13 11.69 0.83
C ASN A 271 38.14 12.54 0.04
N GLY A 272 39.05 13.23 0.73
CA GLY A 272 40.07 14.03 0.08
C GLY A 272 41.17 14.48 1.02
N ASP A 273 41.73 15.66 0.74
CA ASP A 273 42.82 16.24 1.55
C ASP A 273 42.30 17.03 2.78
N SER A 274 40.98 17.16 2.92
CA SER A 274 40.31 17.90 4.00
C SER A 274 39.33 17.01 4.76
N ASN A 275 38.93 17.42 5.97
CA ASN A 275 38.06 16.61 6.83
C ASN A 275 36.66 16.40 6.22
N GLU A 276 36.19 15.15 6.22
CA GLU A 276 34.92 14.77 5.61
C GLU A 276 33.70 15.17 6.46
N LEU A 277 33.79 15.12 7.79
CA LEU A 277 32.74 15.65 8.67
C LEU A 277 33.05 17.11 9.02
N VAL A 278 32.11 18.01 8.72
CA VAL A 278 32.15 19.43 9.08
C VAL A 278 30.94 19.76 9.94
N ILE A 279 31.17 20.39 11.10
CA ILE A 279 30.13 20.72 12.07
C ILE A 279 29.97 22.23 12.14
N LEU A 280 28.76 22.73 11.91
CA LEU A 280 28.45 24.16 11.83
C LEU A 280 27.41 24.55 12.88
N ASN A 281 27.56 25.76 13.42
CA ASN A 281 26.51 26.44 14.15
C ASN A 281 25.59 27.15 13.15
N VAL A 282 24.31 26.81 13.17
CA VAL A 282 23.25 27.39 12.34
C VAL A 282 22.16 28.06 13.17
N THR A 283 22.46 28.47 14.41
CA THR A 283 21.54 29.25 15.27
C THR A 283 21.03 30.51 14.57
N SER A 284 21.87 31.10 13.70
CA SER A 284 21.45 32.12 12.73
C SER A 284 21.65 31.55 11.33
N PRO A 285 20.59 31.02 10.69
CA PRO A 285 20.69 30.34 9.39
C PRO A 285 21.27 31.22 8.28
N THR A 286 21.21 32.54 8.42
CA THR A 286 21.82 33.52 7.49
C THR A 286 23.34 33.67 7.66
N LEU A 287 23.94 33.05 8.68
CA LEU A 287 25.37 33.13 8.97
C LEU A 287 25.86 31.82 9.63
N PRO A 288 26.01 30.72 8.84
CA PRO A 288 26.59 29.48 9.33
C PRO A 288 28.05 29.67 9.76
N LEU A 289 28.43 29.09 10.90
CA LEU A 289 29.78 29.22 11.47
C LEU A 289 30.40 27.87 11.77
N LEU A 290 31.63 27.63 11.32
CA LEU A 290 32.39 26.43 11.64
C LEU A 290 32.59 26.28 13.16
N LEU A 291 32.18 25.13 13.70
CA LEU A 291 32.48 24.73 15.07
C LEU A 291 33.69 23.79 15.10
N GLY A 292 33.66 22.72 14.31
CA GLY A 292 34.69 21.69 14.30
C GLY A 292 34.57 20.78 13.10
N SER A 293 35.49 19.82 13.00
CA SER A 293 35.55 18.89 11.87
C SER A 293 36.31 17.62 12.26
N GLN A 294 36.05 16.52 11.57
CA GLN A 294 36.67 15.21 11.81
C GLN A 294 36.97 14.52 10.47
N ASN A 295 38.16 13.93 10.35
CA ASN A 295 38.51 13.06 9.22
C ASN A 295 37.90 11.66 9.44
N LEU A 296 37.26 11.11 8.41
CA LEU A 296 36.60 9.80 8.42
C LEU A 296 37.39 8.74 7.65
N ASN A 297 38.49 9.08 6.97
CA ASN A 297 39.31 8.21 6.12
C ASN A 297 38.57 7.60 4.92
N GLY A 298 37.37 8.09 4.61
CA GLY A 298 36.53 7.66 3.51
C GLY A 298 35.35 8.60 3.33
N THR A 299 34.72 8.50 2.17
CA THR A 299 33.58 9.36 1.79
C THR A 299 32.45 9.15 2.77
N GLY A 300 31.90 10.24 3.33
CA GLY A 300 30.68 10.18 4.14
C GLY A 300 29.46 10.38 3.25
N TYR A 301 28.56 9.40 3.20
CA TYR A 301 27.38 9.45 2.34
C TYR A 301 26.15 9.96 3.09
N GLU A 302 25.86 9.38 4.27
CA GLU A 302 24.69 9.76 5.07
C GLU A 302 25.02 9.78 6.56
N ILE A 303 24.39 10.70 7.27
CA ILE A 303 24.59 10.95 8.70
C ILE A 303 23.25 11.04 9.42
N VAL A 304 23.17 10.41 10.59
CA VAL A 304 22.07 10.61 11.54
C VAL A 304 22.66 10.87 12.91
N VAL A 305 22.19 11.91 13.59
CA VAL A 305 22.68 12.28 14.92
C VAL A 305 21.61 12.02 15.97
N VAL A 306 21.91 11.13 16.92
CA VAL A 306 21.03 10.83 18.06
C VAL A 306 21.76 11.08 19.36
N GLY A 307 21.24 12.03 20.14
CA GLY A 307 21.85 12.45 21.40
C GLY A 307 23.25 13.02 21.19
N THR A 308 24.28 12.29 21.63
CA THR A 308 25.68 12.75 21.58
C THR A 308 26.51 12.08 20.48
N ASN A 309 25.91 11.21 19.67
CA ASN A 309 26.63 10.43 18.67
C ASN A 309 26.08 10.72 17.27
N ALA A 310 26.99 10.95 16.33
CA ALA A 310 26.72 10.92 14.91
C ALA A 310 27.08 9.54 14.38
N TYR A 311 26.10 8.88 13.76
CA TYR A 311 26.26 7.63 13.02
C TYR A 311 26.43 7.99 11.56
N ILE A 312 27.40 7.38 10.88
CA ILE A 312 27.79 7.78 9.53
C ILE A 312 28.00 6.55 8.66
N ALA A 313 27.30 6.51 7.51
CA ALA A 313 27.59 5.60 6.41
C ALA A 313 28.83 6.10 5.66
N THR A 314 29.84 5.24 5.49
CA THR A 314 31.06 5.59 4.79
C THR A 314 31.41 4.61 3.68
N GLY A 315 32.14 5.12 2.68
CA GLY A 315 32.81 4.31 1.64
C GLY A 315 34.19 3.78 2.05
N TYR A 316 34.45 3.63 3.35
CA TYR A 316 35.70 3.02 3.81
C TYR A 316 35.49 1.54 4.13
N ASN A 317 35.99 0.65 3.27
CA ASN A 317 35.77 -0.82 3.32
C ASN A 317 36.11 -1.55 4.64
N ALA A 318 36.73 -0.88 5.60
CA ALA A 318 37.03 -1.47 6.91
C ALA A 318 36.15 -0.88 8.04
N GLN A 319 35.35 0.14 7.74
CA GLN A 319 34.61 0.98 8.68
C GLN A 319 33.36 1.58 8.01
N GLU A 320 32.58 0.79 7.27
CA GLU A 320 31.40 1.30 6.54
C GLU A 320 30.38 1.98 7.46
N LEU A 321 30.32 1.58 8.73
CA LEU A 321 29.68 2.38 9.78
C LEU A 321 30.75 3.01 10.67
N GLN A 322 30.72 4.33 10.80
CA GLN A 322 31.50 5.09 11.79
C GLN A 322 30.61 5.78 12.81
N ILE A 323 31.08 5.88 14.04
CA ILE A 323 30.37 6.52 15.15
C ILE A 323 31.27 7.59 15.75
N VAL A 324 30.86 8.85 15.60
CA VAL A 324 31.60 10.02 16.07
C VAL A 324 30.87 10.62 17.27
N ASN A 325 31.58 10.82 18.38
CA ASN A 325 31.05 11.59 19.50
C ASN A 325 31.07 13.07 19.13
N VAL A 326 29.90 13.69 19.25
CA VAL A 326 29.65 15.11 18.92
C VAL A 326 29.14 15.90 20.13
N LEU A 327 29.31 15.38 21.36
CA LEU A 327 28.95 16.10 22.58
C LEU A 327 29.66 17.46 22.66
N ASN A 328 30.92 17.49 22.22
CA ASN A 328 31.67 18.73 22.06
C ASN A 328 31.90 19.02 20.57
N PRO A 329 31.06 19.86 19.93
CA PRO A 329 31.09 20.04 18.48
C PRO A 329 32.36 20.73 17.96
N ILE A 330 33.15 21.39 18.83
CA ILE A 330 34.45 21.98 18.44
C ILE A 330 35.59 20.95 18.43
N SER A 331 35.38 19.76 18.98
CA SER A 331 36.36 18.68 19.04
C SER A 331 35.66 17.33 18.94
N PRO A 332 34.98 17.04 17.82
CA PRO A 332 34.41 15.72 17.57
C PRO A 332 35.50 14.65 17.60
N SER A 333 35.12 13.41 17.91
CA SER A 333 36.08 12.29 17.95
C SER A 333 35.43 10.98 17.56
N LEU A 334 36.09 10.20 16.69
CA LEU A 334 35.67 8.84 16.37
C LEU A 334 35.74 7.95 17.62
N VAL A 335 34.61 7.33 18.00
CA VAL A 335 34.50 6.48 19.20
C VAL A 335 34.30 5.01 18.90
N GLY A 336 33.77 4.67 17.72
CA GLY A 336 33.59 3.29 17.29
C GLY A 336 33.35 3.18 15.79
N TRP A 337 33.48 1.98 15.27
CA TRP A 337 33.25 1.65 13.87
C TRP A 337 32.87 0.18 13.71
N LEU A 338 32.29 -0.17 12.57
CA LEU A 338 31.99 -1.55 12.20
C LEU A 338 32.33 -1.79 10.73
N GLU A 339 33.02 -2.90 10.47
CA GLU A 339 33.21 -3.46 9.13
C GLU A 339 31.97 -4.30 8.75
N LEU A 340 31.34 -3.97 7.63
CA LEU A 340 30.24 -4.74 7.07
C LEU A 340 30.76 -5.76 6.05
N PRO A 341 30.18 -6.98 5.99
CA PRO A 341 30.71 -7.99 5.07
C PRO A 341 30.47 -7.63 3.61
N GLY A 342 31.57 -7.44 2.90
CA GLY A 342 31.59 -7.02 1.51
C GLY A 342 32.88 -6.27 1.23
N ASN A 343 32.93 -5.55 0.12
CA ASN A 343 33.93 -4.51 -0.14
C ASN A 343 33.23 -3.35 -0.84
N THR A 344 32.04 -3.02 -0.34
CA THR A 344 31.08 -2.13 -0.98
C THR A 344 30.57 -1.13 0.04
N ASP A 345 30.31 0.07 -0.44
CA ASP A 345 30.04 1.21 0.43
C ASP A 345 28.68 1.07 1.13
N ALA A 346 28.62 1.48 2.40
CA ALA A 346 27.34 1.82 3.00
C ALA A 346 26.95 3.21 2.54
N ILE A 347 25.77 3.34 1.93
CA ILE A 347 25.35 4.59 1.29
C ILE A 347 24.21 5.29 2.02
N THR A 348 23.41 4.55 2.79
CA THR A 348 22.28 5.11 3.53
C THR A 348 22.18 4.52 4.93
N ILE A 349 21.75 5.35 5.89
CA ILE A 349 21.48 4.95 7.27
C ILE A 349 20.24 5.60 7.83
N SER A 350 19.63 4.91 8.78
CA SER A 350 18.67 5.50 9.70
C SER A 350 18.82 4.90 11.09
N VAL A 351 18.24 5.51 12.12
CA VAL A 351 18.44 5.08 13.51
C VAL A 351 17.10 4.93 14.20
N THR A 352 16.89 3.81 14.88
CA THR A 352 15.73 3.56 15.75
C THR A 352 16.18 3.05 17.11
N GLY A 353 15.85 3.80 18.17
CA GLY A 353 16.30 3.51 19.53
C GLY A 353 17.83 3.36 19.60
N ASN A 354 18.31 2.18 19.98
CA ASN A 354 19.74 1.85 20.03
C ASN A 354 20.20 1.04 18.81
N THR A 355 19.50 1.12 17.68
CA THR A 355 19.83 0.35 16.48
C THR A 355 20.01 1.27 15.28
N VAL A 356 21.14 1.11 14.61
CA VAL A 356 21.40 1.73 13.31
C VAL A 356 20.97 0.75 12.22
N LEU A 357 20.18 1.24 11.28
CA LEU A 357 19.81 0.58 10.05
C LEU A 357 20.77 1.04 8.97
N VAL A 358 21.30 0.13 8.17
CA VAL A 358 22.30 0.46 7.14
C VAL A 358 21.97 -0.25 5.84
N GLY A 359 21.96 0.51 4.75
CA GLY A 359 21.91 0.01 3.37
C GLY A 359 23.31 -0.10 2.77
N GLN A 360 23.66 -1.29 2.29
CA GLN A 360 24.91 -1.57 1.56
C GLN A 360 24.58 -2.50 0.39
N GLU A 361 24.72 -1.99 -0.84
CA GLU A 361 24.25 -2.67 -2.05
C GLU A 361 22.84 -3.26 -1.85
N ASN A 362 22.67 -4.56 -2.10
CA ASN A 362 21.41 -5.28 -1.96
C ASN A 362 21.22 -5.91 -0.57
N LYS A 363 21.77 -5.28 0.47
CA LYS A 363 21.66 -5.73 1.85
C LYS A 363 21.22 -4.60 2.74
N PHE A 364 20.31 -4.95 3.63
CA PHE A 364 19.90 -4.14 4.75
C PHE A 364 20.39 -4.78 6.05
N TYR A 365 21.06 -4.01 6.89
CA TYR A 365 21.60 -4.45 8.17
C TYR A 365 20.95 -3.74 9.34
N THR A 366 20.83 -4.45 10.47
CA THR A 366 20.49 -3.90 11.77
C THR A 366 21.70 -4.02 12.68
N ILE A 367 22.09 -2.93 13.34
CA ILE A 367 23.32 -2.84 14.14
C ILE A 367 22.99 -2.26 15.50
N ASP A 368 23.24 -3.03 16.56
CA ASP A 368 23.11 -2.56 17.94
C ASP A 368 24.29 -1.63 18.29
N VAL A 369 23.93 -0.42 18.71
CA VAL A 369 24.84 0.65 19.12
C VAL A 369 24.64 1.07 20.56
N THR A 370 24.04 0.20 21.40
CA THR A 370 23.91 0.40 22.85
C THR A 370 25.26 0.74 23.49
N THR A 371 26.35 0.18 22.97
CA THR A 371 27.72 0.60 23.29
C THR A 371 28.38 1.20 22.03
N PRO A 372 28.35 2.52 21.84
CA PRO A 372 28.86 3.19 20.64
C PRO A 372 30.32 2.87 20.28
N SER A 373 31.15 2.50 21.26
CA SER A 373 32.55 2.13 21.04
C SER A 373 32.75 0.69 20.55
N SER A 374 31.70 -0.11 20.51
CA SER A 374 31.74 -1.51 20.08
C SER A 374 30.40 -1.88 19.43
N PRO A 375 30.04 -1.26 18.29
CA PRO A 375 28.82 -1.60 17.57
C PRO A 375 28.81 -3.07 17.16
N VAL A 376 27.63 -3.69 17.17
CA VAL A 376 27.48 -5.12 16.83
C VAL A 376 26.36 -5.29 15.83
N ARG A 377 26.65 -5.90 14.67
CA ARG A 377 25.61 -6.31 13.73
C ARG A 377 24.72 -7.39 14.37
N VAL A 378 23.42 -7.14 14.39
CA VAL A 378 22.40 -8.00 15.01
C VAL A 378 21.64 -8.83 13.97
N GLY A 379 21.33 -8.25 12.82
CA GLY A 379 20.57 -8.89 11.76
C GLY A 379 20.92 -8.37 10.37
N SER A 380 20.41 -9.07 9.37
CA SER A 380 20.54 -8.68 7.96
C SER A 380 19.45 -9.32 7.13
N VAL A 381 19.01 -8.63 6.08
CA VAL A 381 18.14 -9.17 5.04
C VAL A 381 18.68 -8.77 3.66
N LEU A 382 18.55 -9.67 2.69
CA LEU A 382 18.83 -9.36 1.30
C LEU A 382 17.63 -8.60 0.73
N THR A 383 17.90 -7.41 0.22
CA THR A 383 17.00 -6.75 -0.70
C THR A 383 17.28 -7.30 -2.09
N TYR A 384 16.30 -7.34 -2.99
CA TYR A 384 16.54 -7.88 -4.33
C TYR A 384 17.52 -7.03 -5.13
N VAL A 385 17.65 -5.76 -4.77
CA VAL A 385 18.34 -4.70 -5.52
C VAL A 385 18.97 -3.67 -4.56
N VAL A 386 19.75 -2.72 -5.10
CA VAL A 386 20.52 -1.76 -4.30
C VAL A 386 19.60 -0.88 -3.45
N VAL A 387 19.91 -0.73 -2.16
CA VAL A 387 19.22 0.18 -1.22
C VAL A 387 19.86 1.56 -1.31
N LEU A 388 19.14 2.54 -1.82
CA LEU A 388 19.63 3.90 -2.05
C LEU A 388 19.27 4.85 -0.91
N ASP A 389 18.12 4.64 -0.27
CA ASP A 389 17.66 5.46 0.84
C ASP A 389 16.77 4.67 1.80
N ILE A 390 16.75 5.10 3.07
CA ILE A 390 16.01 4.49 4.17
C ILE A 390 15.16 5.56 4.88
N ALA A 391 13.85 5.44 4.77
CA ALA A 391 12.91 6.15 5.61
C ALA A 391 12.40 5.25 6.74
N LEU A 392 12.31 5.83 7.93
CA LEU A 392 11.94 5.11 9.15
C LEU A 392 10.72 5.78 9.77
N ASP A 393 9.78 4.98 10.26
CA ASP A 393 8.66 5.49 11.04
C ASP A 393 8.62 4.91 12.46
N PHE A 394 8.48 5.80 13.44
CA PHE A 394 8.30 5.48 14.86
C PHE A 394 6.84 5.50 15.31
N SER A 395 5.94 6.01 14.47
CA SER A 395 4.52 6.20 14.75
C SER A 395 3.64 5.08 14.19
N ASN A 396 4.10 4.37 13.15
CA ASN A 396 3.44 3.20 12.61
C ASN A 396 3.55 2.04 13.62
N PRO A 397 2.40 1.47 14.06
CA PRO A 397 2.39 0.37 15.02
C PRO A 397 3.10 -0.91 14.53
N GLU A 398 3.41 -1.01 13.24
CA GLU A 398 3.90 -2.23 12.59
C GLU A 398 5.45 -2.33 12.52
N ASN A 399 6.21 -1.30 12.92
CA ASN A 399 7.69 -1.25 12.86
C ASN A 399 8.25 -1.51 11.45
N PHE A 400 7.70 -0.84 10.44
CA PHE A 400 8.20 -0.93 9.07
C PHE A 400 9.23 0.13 8.74
N VAL A 401 10.13 -0.24 7.85
CA VAL A 401 11.16 0.60 7.25
C VAL A 401 10.92 0.62 5.75
N PHE A 402 10.94 1.81 5.17
CA PHE A 402 10.66 2.03 3.77
C PHE A 402 11.97 2.30 3.03
N LEU A 403 12.16 1.63 1.89
CA LEU A 403 13.39 1.73 1.12
C LEU A 403 13.11 2.28 -0.27
N ALA A 404 13.97 3.21 -0.68
CA ALA A 404 14.19 3.56 -2.08
C ALA A 404 15.24 2.61 -2.66
N SER A 405 15.01 2.10 -3.87
CA SER A 405 15.90 1.13 -4.48
C SER A 405 16.27 1.43 -5.94
N GLY A 406 17.48 0.98 -6.30
CA GLY A 406 18.15 1.24 -7.57
C GLY A 406 17.84 0.23 -8.68
N ALA A 407 16.57 -0.04 -8.96
CA ALA A 407 16.21 -1.01 -9.99
C ALA A 407 14.93 -0.65 -10.74
N ASN A 408 14.82 -1.18 -11.97
CA ASN A 408 13.65 -1.06 -12.86
C ASN A 408 12.47 -1.98 -12.47
N THR A 409 12.61 -2.69 -11.35
CA THR A 409 11.53 -3.41 -10.68
C THR A 409 11.81 -3.37 -9.18
N GLU A 410 10.77 -3.25 -8.37
CA GLU A 410 10.79 -3.25 -6.91
C GLU A 410 11.46 -2.00 -6.33
N GLU A 411 11.22 -0.84 -6.97
CA GLU A 411 11.78 0.48 -6.61
C GLU A 411 11.46 0.85 -5.17
N PHE A 412 10.25 0.52 -4.70
CA PHE A 412 9.82 0.72 -3.33
C PHE A 412 9.76 -0.61 -2.58
N GLN A 413 10.40 -0.68 -1.42
CA GLN A 413 10.43 -1.89 -0.59
C GLN A 413 10.13 -1.61 0.86
N GLU A 414 9.57 -2.61 1.54
CA GLU A 414 9.21 -2.52 2.94
C GLU A 414 9.85 -3.65 3.74
N ILE A 415 10.53 -3.29 4.82
CA ILE A 415 11.17 -4.23 5.74
C ILE A 415 10.50 -4.14 7.11
N ASP A 416 10.08 -5.30 7.61
CA ASP A 416 9.69 -5.50 9.01
C ASP A 416 10.93 -5.64 9.89
N ILE A 417 11.07 -4.72 10.84
CA ILE A 417 12.15 -4.72 11.83
C ILE A 417 11.64 -5.01 13.26
N SER A 418 10.41 -5.51 13.42
CA SER A 418 9.84 -5.91 14.72
C SER A 418 10.70 -6.95 15.45
N VAL A 419 11.47 -7.76 14.70
CA VAL A 419 12.54 -8.62 15.23
C VAL A 419 13.88 -8.24 14.60
N LEU A 420 14.63 -7.35 15.27
CA LEU A 420 15.90 -6.81 14.78
C LEU A 420 16.96 -7.84 14.39
N SER A 421 16.97 -9.04 14.98
CA SER A 421 17.91 -10.11 14.62
C SER A 421 17.60 -10.81 13.30
N THR A 422 16.35 -10.70 12.83
CA THR A 422 15.87 -11.35 11.63
C THR A 422 14.88 -10.42 10.93
N PRO A 423 15.35 -9.24 10.44
CA PRO A 423 14.49 -8.37 9.64
C PRO A 423 13.98 -9.12 8.41
N THR A 424 12.76 -8.82 7.97
CA THR A 424 12.15 -9.51 6.83
C THR A 424 11.61 -8.53 5.81
N LEU A 425 11.92 -8.76 4.54
CA LEU A 425 11.29 -8.06 3.42
C LEU A 425 9.81 -8.50 3.35
N VAL A 426 8.90 -7.55 3.51
CA VAL A 426 7.44 -7.78 3.58
C VAL A 426 6.84 -7.76 2.19
N THR A 427 7.12 -6.68 1.46
CA THR A 427 6.51 -6.42 0.18
C THR A 427 7.37 -5.46 -0.64
N THR A 428 7.09 -5.45 -1.94
CA THR A 428 7.70 -4.56 -2.91
C THR A 428 6.58 -3.94 -3.74
N ALA A 429 6.74 -2.67 -4.12
CA ALA A 429 5.87 -2.01 -5.08
C ALA A 429 6.71 -1.52 -6.24
N ASN A 430 6.19 -1.76 -7.45
CA ASN A 430 6.77 -1.17 -8.65
C ASN A 430 6.16 0.22 -8.86
N VAL A 431 7.00 1.17 -9.23
CA VAL A 431 6.56 2.47 -9.70
C VAL A 431 6.26 2.40 -11.20
N ALA A 432 5.14 2.98 -11.63
CA ALA A 432 4.82 3.05 -13.05
C ALA A 432 5.78 4.00 -13.78
N GLY A 433 6.45 3.53 -14.83
CA GLY A 433 7.26 4.40 -15.69
C GLY A 433 8.58 4.90 -15.08
N ASN A 434 8.98 4.41 -13.91
CA ASN A 434 10.23 4.78 -13.25
C ASN A 434 11.25 3.63 -13.33
N TYR A 435 12.53 4.00 -13.40
CA TYR A 435 13.65 3.08 -13.45
C TYR A 435 14.34 2.89 -12.08
N GLN A 436 14.07 3.77 -11.10
CA GLN A 436 14.73 3.79 -9.79
C GLN A 436 14.13 4.86 -8.85
N LEU A 437 14.03 4.55 -7.55
CA LEU A 437 13.81 5.56 -6.50
C LEU A 437 15.15 5.88 -5.83
N ASN A 438 15.56 7.15 -5.87
CA ASN A 438 16.80 7.63 -5.27
C ASN A 438 16.64 8.00 -3.80
N GLY A 439 15.53 8.66 -3.46
CA GLY A 439 15.27 9.15 -2.13
C GLY A 439 13.89 8.76 -1.65
N VAL A 440 13.73 8.57 -0.34
CA VAL A 440 12.44 8.29 0.28
C VAL A 440 12.34 8.98 1.63
N ASP A 441 11.15 9.51 1.94
CA ASP A 441 10.84 9.98 3.27
C ASP A 441 9.37 9.73 3.63
N TYR A 442 9.08 9.62 4.92
CA TYR A 442 7.77 9.25 5.44
C TYR A 442 7.10 10.39 6.21
N SER A 443 5.83 10.64 5.90
CA SER A 443 4.99 11.59 6.62
C SER A 443 4.13 10.87 7.66
N PRO A 444 4.44 10.97 8.97
CA PRO A 444 3.63 10.35 10.02
C PRO A 444 2.25 11.00 10.19
N ASP A 445 2.12 12.28 9.87
CA ASP A 445 0.85 13.00 10.01
C ASP A 445 -0.16 12.59 8.93
N LEU A 446 0.33 12.19 7.74
CA LEU A 446 -0.47 11.84 6.58
C LEU A 446 -0.50 10.33 6.30
N ASP A 447 0.33 9.56 7.00
CA ASP A 447 0.54 8.14 6.80
C ASP A 447 0.83 7.80 5.32
N CYS A 448 1.81 8.49 4.75
CA CYS A 448 2.24 8.29 3.37
C CYS A 448 3.76 8.38 3.23
N VAL A 449 4.30 7.69 2.23
CA VAL A 449 5.70 7.75 1.86
C VAL A 449 5.84 8.52 0.56
N VAL A 450 6.76 9.47 0.50
CA VAL A 450 7.12 10.17 -0.73
C VAL A 450 8.46 9.63 -1.22
N GLY A 451 8.50 9.19 -2.48
CA GLY A 451 9.71 8.78 -3.17
C GLY A 451 10.10 9.80 -4.24
N ALA A 452 11.40 10.07 -4.37
CA ALA A 452 11.99 10.82 -5.48
C ALA A 452 12.79 9.87 -6.37
N GLY A 453 12.59 9.90 -7.68
CA GLY A 453 13.19 8.93 -8.59
C GLY A 453 13.54 9.42 -9.99
N VAL A 454 13.94 8.45 -10.81
CA VAL A 454 14.51 8.58 -12.16
C VAL A 454 13.42 8.21 -13.18
N SER A 455 12.47 9.11 -13.39
CA SER A 455 11.45 9.00 -14.43
C SER A 455 11.42 10.28 -15.25
N ASN A 456 10.80 10.24 -16.42
CA ASN A 456 10.47 11.40 -17.24
C ASN A 456 8.94 11.68 -17.25
N ASP A 457 8.16 10.83 -16.57
CA ASP A 457 6.70 10.92 -16.50
C ASP A 457 6.19 10.96 -15.03
N GLU A 458 6.98 10.50 -14.04
CA GLU A 458 6.63 10.47 -12.61
C GLU A 458 7.88 10.55 -11.70
N GLU A 459 8.50 11.73 -11.54
CA GLU A 459 9.72 11.89 -10.72
C GLU A 459 9.42 11.76 -9.23
N ILE A 460 8.21 12.15 -8.81
CA ILE A 460 7.77 12.11 -7.41
C ILE A 460 6.56 11.22 -7.29
N ILE A 461 6.65 10.22 -6.42
CA ILE A 461 5.61 9.23 -6.20
C ILE A 461 5.21 9.25 -4.74
N ILE A 462 3.91 9.15 -4.47
CA ILE A 462 3.37 9.07 -3.12
C ILE A 462 2.72 7.70 -2.94
N PHE A 463 3.23 6.94 -1.98
CA PHE A 463 2.69 5.66 -1.56
C PHE A 463 1.88 5.81 -0.29
N ALA A 464 0.87 4.97 -0.14
CA ALA A 464 0.04 4.91 1.05
C ALA A 464 -0.35 3.47 1.38
N PRO A 465 -0.71 3.21 2.65
CA PRO A 465 -1.18 1.90 3.06
C PRO A 465 -2.53 1.61 2.43
N GLN A 466 -2.80 0.34 2.13
CA GLN A 466 -4.10 -0.05 1.59
C GLN A 466 -5.18 0.04 2.67
N THR A 467 -6.27 0.74 2.34
CA THR A 467 -7.49 0.89 3.16
C THR A 467 -8.58 -0.11 2.82
#